data_AF-F5GUT1-F1
#
_entry.id   AF-F5GUT1-F1
#
_cell.length_a   1.000
_cell.length_b   1.000
_cell.length_c   1.000
_cell.angle_alpha   90.00
_cell.angle_beta   90.00
_cell.angle_gamma   90.00
#
_symmetry.space_group_name_H-M   'P 1'
#
loop_
_entity.id
_entity.type
_entity.pdbx_description
1 polymer ?
#
loop_
_entity_poly.entity_id
_entity_poly.type
_entity_poly.pdbx_seq_one_letter_code
_entity_poly.pdbx_strand_id
1 'polypeptide(L)'
;MQNKTKGIRDSGSKEDEADTVYLLAKELAYDVVTGQTDKLTAALAKTSGKDIVQFAKAVEISNSDIGKKVCKLPSSAKYGEAGHSGVNTCGVGNASGAKSESLNGALKEFRQYVLEVDNYKHWPITQGATDKGESNAAKVAGDLTKNLTHDEKTIVAGLLARTIEGGEVIEIRGLFLLLMPF
;
A
#
# COMPACT_ATOMS: atom_id res chain seq x y z
N MET A 1 39.05 44.21 -18.66
CA MET A 1 38.90 43.43 -17.40
C MET A 1 38.01 44.26 -16.50
N GLN A 2 36.79 43.87 -16.13
CA GLN A 2 36.47 42.70 -15.30
C GLN A 2 35.09 42.11 -15.68
N ASN A 3 35.03 40.79 -15.75
CA ASN A 3 33.80 39.99 -15.84
C ASN A 3 32.99 40.14 -14.55
N LYS A 4 31.65 40.23 -14.66
CA LYS A 4 30.75 39.85 -13.57
C LYS A 4 29.98 38.59 -13.94
N THR A 5 30.19 37.60 -13.09
CA THR A 5 29.74 36.21 -13.16
C THR A 5 28.29 36.07 -12.66
N LYS A 6 27.50 35.32 -13.42
CA LYS A 6 26.49 34.30 -13.01
C LYS A 6 25.81 34.46 -11.64
N GLY A 7 24.49 34.59 -11.66
CA GLY A 7 23.60 34.19 -10.56
C GLY A 7 22.51 33.29 -11.11
N ILE A 8 22.74 31.97 -11.13
CA ILE A 8 21.67 30.99 -11.30
C ILE A 8 20.91 30.96 -9.98
N ARG A 9 19.65 31.40 -9.99
CA ARG A 9 18.72 31.20 -8.88
C ARG A 9 18.17 29.79 -8.99
N ASP A 10 18.77 28.89 -8.24
CA ASP A 10 18.25 27.57 -7.94
C ASP A 10 17.28 27.71 -6.76
N SER A 11 16.01 27.92 -7.06
CA SER A 11 14.94 28.03 -6.07
C SER A 11 13.60 27.66 -6.72
N GLY A 12 13.42 26.36 -6.99
CA GLY A 12 12.21 25.81 -7.60
C GLY A 12 12.19 24.29 -7.51
N SER A 13 12.35 23.73 -6.31
CA SER A 13 12.43 22.27 -6.13
C SER A 13 11.71 21.74 -4.90
N LYS A 14 11.06 22.58 -4.09
CA LYS A 14 10.31 22.12 -2.90
C LYS A 14 8.80 22.31 -3.00
N GLU A 15 8.34 23.32 -3.73
CA GLU A 15 6.90 23.56 -3.93
C GLU A 15 6.33 22.58 -4.98
N ASP A 16 7.07 22.30 -6.05
CA ASP A 16 6.68 21.34 -7.09
C ASP A 16 6.62 19.88 -6.58
N GLU A 17 7.45 19.51 -5.59
CA GLU A 17 7.44 18.17 -4.99
C GLU A 17 6.21 17.94 -4.10
N ALA A 18 5.77 18.96 -3.35
CA ALA A 18 4.56 18.85 -2.53
C ALA A 18 3.29 18.76 -3.39
N ASP A 19 3.21 19.57 -4.45
CA ASP A 19 2.07 19.57 -5.37
C ASP A 19 1.96 18.24 -6.15
N THR A 20 3.08 17.66 -6.57
CA THR A 20 3.09 16.36 -7.25
C THR A 20 2.70 15.20 -6.33
N VAL A 21 3.10 15.22 -5.07
CA VAL A 21 2.69 14.23 -4.06
C VAL A 21 1.19 14.32 -3.75
N TYR A 22 0.66 15.54 -3.60
CA TYR A 22 -0.77 15.78 -3.38
C TYR A 22 -1.64 15.32 -4.56
N LEU A 23 -1.20 15.58 -5.79
CA LEU A 23 -1.90 15.11 -6.98
C LEU A 23 -1.91 13.58 -7.07
N LEU A 24 -0.79 12.92 -6.77
CA LEU A 24 -0.70 11.46 -6.76
C LEU A 24 -1.66 10.82 -5.75
N ALA A 25 -1.75 11.39 -4.56
CA ALA A 25 -2.64 10.91 -3.50
C ALA A 25 -4.12 11.02 -3.90
N LYS A 26 -4.51 12.14 -4.54
CA LYS A 26 -5.86 12.33 -5.08
C LYS A 26 -6.19 11.38 -6.23
N GLU A 27 -5.25 11.16 -7.14
CA GLU A 27 -5.43 10.21 -8.25
C GLU A 27 -5.63 8.78 -7.72
N LEU A 28 -4.81 8.35 -6.78
CA LEU A 28 -4.92 7.06 -6.12
C LEU A 28 -6.27 6.87 -5.42
N ALA A 29 -6.72 7.88 -4.67
CA ALA A 29 -8.02 7.86 -4.01
C ALA A 29 -9.17 7.78 -5.01
N TYR A 30 -9.10 8.55 -6.10
CA TYR A 30 -10.11 8.56 -7.16
C TYR A 30 -10.17 7.21 -7.89
N ASP A 31 -9.02 6.61 -8.20
CA ASP A 31 -8.94 5.31 -8.88
C ASP A 31 -9.55 4.18 -8.05
N VAL A 32 -9.38 4.20 -6.72
CA VAL A 32 -10.03 3.25 -5.79
C VAL A 32 -11.55 3.38 -5.87
N VAL A 33 -12.09 4.58 -5.72
CA VAL A 33 -13.55 4.83 -5.70
C VAL A 33 -14.19 4.51 -7.05
N THR A 34 -13.55 4.91 -8.16
CA THR A 34 -14.08 4.69 -9.51
C THR A 34 -13.76 3.32 -10.09
N GLY A 35 -12.95 2.51 -9.39
CA GLY A 35 -12.60 1.15 -9.81
C GLY A 35 -11.61 1.07 -10.97
N GLN A 36 -10.81 2.12 -11.20
CA GLN A 36 -9.78 2.18 -12.26
C GLN A 36 -8.56 1.32 -11.89
N THR A 37 -8.75 0.00 -11.89
CA THR A 37 -7.80 -0.98 -11.36
C THR A 37 -6.42 -0.91 -12.02
N ASP A 38 -6.34 -0.66 -13.33
CA ASP A 38 -5.07 -0.59 -14.05
C ASP A 38 -4.25 0.67 -13.67
N LYS A 39 -4.92 1.81 -13.52
CA LYS A 39 -4.28 3.05 -13.07
C LYS A 39 -3.86 2.98 -11.60
N LEU A 40 -4.74 2.44 -10.75
CA LEU A 40 -4.43 2.16 -9.36
C LEU A 40 -3.22 1.23 -9.24
N THR A 41 -3.15 0.18 -10.05
CA THR A 41 -2.00 -0.73 -10.09
C THR A 41 -0.72 0.01 -10.46
N ALA A 42 -0.76 0.83 -11.50
CA ALA A 42 0.40 1.58 -11.96
C ALA A 42 0.88 2.61 -10.92
N ALA A 43 -0.04 3.24 -10.21
CA ALA A 43 0.27 4.20 -9.16
C ALA A 43 0.79 3.52 -7.88
N LEU A 44 0.13 2.45 -7.40
CA LEU A 44 0.61 1.64 -6.27
C LEU A 44 2.00 1.04 -6.51
N ALA A 45 2.30 0.63 -7.75
CA ALA A 45 3.62 0.11 -8.11
C ALA A 45 4.74 1.17 -7.98
N LYS A 46 4.41 2.46 -8.02
CA LYS A 46 5.34 3.58 -7.78
C LYS A 46 5.42 3.98 -6.31
N THR A 47 4.44 3.60 -5.50
CA THR A 47 4.43 3.84 -4.06
C THR A 47 5.45 2.96 -3.36
N SER A 48 6.23 3.54 -2.44
CA SER A 48 7.26 2.79 -1.72
C SER A 48 6.65 1.71 -0.83
N GLY A 49 7.38 0.60 -0.62
CA GLY A 49 6.91 -0.46 0.28
C GLY A 49 6.68 0.04 1.71
N LYS A 50 7.45 1.02 2.17
CA LYS A 50 7.27 1.70 3.47
C LYS A 50 5.89 2.36 3.57
N ASP A 51 5.49 3.10 2.55
CA ASP A 51 4.21 3.82 2.56
C ASP A 51 3.03 2.84 2.47
N ILE A 52 3.18 1.74 1.73
CA ILE A 52 2.17 0.67 1.67
C ILE A 52 2.04 -0.05 3.02
N VAL A 53 3.15 -0.23 3.75
CA VAL A 53 3.10 -0.73 5.13
C VAL A 53 2.33 0.23 6.04
N GLN A 54 2.56 1.54 5.94
CA GLN A 54 1.80 2.53 6.71
C GLN A 54 0.32 2.53 6.33
N PHE A 55 0.01 2.44 5.05
CA PHE A 55 -1.35 2.28 4.55
C PHE A 55 -2.04 1.05 5.15
N ALA A 56 -1.41 -0.13 5.09
CA ALA A 56 -1.96 -1.36 5.65
C ALA A 56 -2.15 -1.27 7.18
N LYS A 57 -1.25 -0.59 7.88
CA LYS A 57 -1.40 -0.29 9.32
C LYS A 57 -2.56 0.66 9.60
N ALA A 58 -2.74 1.70 8.78
CA ALA A 58 -3.83 2.65 8.89
C ALA A 58 -5.20 1.98 8.66
N VAL A 59 -5.30 1.06 7.70
CA VAL A 59 -6.49 0.24 7.46
C VAL A 59 -6.79 -0.66 8.66
N GLU A 60 -5.79 -1.36 9.21
CA GLU A 60 -5.98 -2.21 10.41
C GLU A 60 -6.56 -1.42 11.59
N ILE A 61 -6.03 -0.21 11.84
CA ILE A 61 -6.45 0.63 12.96
C ILE A 61 -7.84 1.23 12.72
N SER A 62 -8.09 1.72 11.50
CA SER A 62 -9.31 2.48 11.21
C SER A 62 -10.51 1.60 10.93
N ASN A 63 -10.31 0.46 10.25
CA ASN A 63 -11.38 -0.47 9.88
C ASN A 63 -10.81 -1.87 9.61
N SER A 64 -10.65 -2.66 10.67
CA SER A 64 -10.08 -4.00 10.57
C SER A 64 -10.90 -4.95 9.68
N ASP A 65 -12.20 -4.71 9.52
CA ASP A 65 -13.07 -5.57 8.71
C ASP A 65 -12.82 -5.37 7.21
N ILE A 66 -12.49 -4.15 6.77
CA ILE A 66 -11.96 -3.89 5.43
C ILE A 66 -10.63 -4.63 5.25
N GLY A 67 -9.73 -4.55 6.23
CA GLY A 67 -8.44 -5.24 6.18
C GLY A 67 -8.55 -6.76 6.01
N LYS A 68 -9.64 -7.38 6.47
CA LYS A 68 -9.92 -8.81 6.29
C LYS A 68 -10.38 -9.20 4.88
N LYS A 69 -10.75 -8.23 4.03
CA LYS A 69 -11.21 -8.46 2.64
C LYS A 69 -10.09 -8.29 1.60
N VAL A 70 -9.00 -7.65 1.99
CA VAL A 70 -7.86 -7.34 1.12
C VAL A 70 -6.72 -8.30 1.40
N CYS A 71 -6.07 -8.81 0.35
CA CYS A 71 -5.06 -9.86 0.42
C CYS A 71 -5.52 -11.09 1.21
N LYS A 72 -6.83 -11.39 1.15
CA LYS A 72 -7.42 -12.48 1.94
C LYS A 72 -6.92 -13.82 1.40
N LEU A 73 -6.28 -14.58 2.28
CA LEU A 73 -5.81 -15.93 1.96
C LEU A 73 -6.97 -16.94 1.90
N PRO A 74 -6.86 -17.96 1.04
CA PRO A 74 -7.76 -19.11 1.08
C PRO A 74 -7.58 -19.89 2.38
N SER A 75 -8.58 -20.72 2.72
CA SER A 75 -8.55 -21.54 3.92
C SER A 75 -7.30 -22.42 3.99
N SER A 76 -6.69 -22.47 5.16
CA SER A 76 -5.47 -23.23 5.47
C SER A 76 -4.18 -22.72 4.80
N ALA A 77 -4.22 -21.57 4.10
CA ALA A 77 -3.03 -20.95 3.55
C ALA A 77 -2.36 -19.96 4.53
N LYS A 78 -1.06 -19.78 4.34
CA LYS A 78 -0.15 -18.93 5.11
C LYS A 78 0.76 -18.14 4.16
N TYR A 79 1.26 -17.00 4.60
CA TYR A 79 2.32 -16.24 3.93
C TYR A 79 3.71 -16.72 4.36
N GLY A 80 4.69 -16.41 3.52
CA GLY A 80 6.10 -16.69 3.80
C GLY A 80 6.40 -18.19 3.75
N GLU A 81 7.50 -18.59 4.35
CA GLU A 81 8.03 -19.93 4.11
C GLU A 81 9.01 -20.45 5.16
N ALA A 82 9.00 -21.77 5.37
CA ALA A 82 10.14 -22.49 5.92
C ALA A 82 11.05 -22.97 4.77
N GLY A 83 12.08 -22.20 4.38
CA GLY A 83 13.02 -22.59 3.31
C GLY A 83 13.16 -21.58 2.13
N HIS A 84 13.26 -22.10 0.88
CA HIS A 84 13.34 -21.35 -0.42
C HIS A 84 12.24 -21.70 -1.49
N SER A 85 10.99 -21.86 -1.10
CA SER A 85 9.69 -22.20 -1.73
C SER A 85 8.49 -21.32 -1.29
N GLY A 86 8.72 -20.10 -0.78
CA GLY A 86 7.69 -19.22 -0.22
C GLY A 86 6.76 -18.60 -1.24
N VAL A 87 5.48 -18.45 -0.86
CA VAL A 87 4.48 -17.67 -1.59
C VAL A 87 4.22 -16.37 -0.82
N ASN A 88 4.57 -15.26 -1.45
CA ASN A 88 4.56 -13.91 -0.90
C ASN A 88 3.61 -12.99 -1.69
N THR A 89 2.81 -13.54 -2.59
CA THR A 89 1.82 -12.78 -3.35
C THR A 89 0.55 -12.59 -2.53
N CYS A 90 0.10 -11.34 -2.40
CA CYS A 90 -1.15 -10.91 -1.78
C CYS A 90 -2.33 -11.80 -2.25
N GLY A 91 -3.01 -12.40 -1.28
CA GLY A 91 -4.18 -13.25 -1.47
C GLY A 91 -3.89 -14.68 -1.95
N VAL A 92 -2.63 -15.06 -2.17
CA VAL A 92 -2.29 -16.41 -2.68
C VAL A 92 -1.94 -17.35 -1.53
N GLY A 93 -0.80 -17.11 -0.87
CA GLY A 93 -0.26 -17.97 0.20
C GLY A 93 -0.11 -19.45 -0.20
N ASN A 94 0.30 -20.29 0.75
CA ASN A 94 0.27 -21.75 0.58
C ASN A 94 0.14 -22.48 1.93
N ALA A 95 -0.13 -23.79 1.91
CA ALA A 95 -0.24 -24.59 3.14
C ALA A 95 1.11 -24.77 3.88
N SER A 96 2.21 -24.63 3.15
CA SER A 96 3.59 -24.80 3.63
C SER A 96 4.21 -23.52 4.23
N GLY A 97 3.46 -22.42 4.34
CA GLY A 97 4.02 -21.16 4.83
C GLY A 97 4.56 -21.29 6.26
N ALA A 98 5.69 -20.63 6.56
CA ALA A 98 6.41 -20.80 7.83
C ALA A 98 5.64 -20.29 9.04
N LYS A 99 4.89 -19.20 8.86
CA LYS A 99 4.34 -18.44 9.99
C LYS A 99 2.92 -18.89 10.24
N SER A 100 2.75 -19.70 11.29
CA SER A 100 1.43 -20.15 11.77
C SER A 100 0.47 -18.99 12.04
N GLU A 101 1.03 -17.85 12.42
CA GLU A 101 0.36 -16.59 12.73
C GLU A 101 -0.22 -15.93 11.47
N SER A 102 0.24 -16.33 10.28
CA SER A 102 -0.33 -15.87 9.00
C SER A 102 -1.47 -16.75 8.49
N LEU A 103 -1.88 -17.78 9.25
CA LEU A 103 -2.93 -18.72 8.84
C LEU A 103 -4.24 -17.99 8.55
N ASN A 104 -4.79 -18.22 7.36
CA ASN A 104 -6.00 -17.54 6.87
C ASN A 104 -5.89 -16.01 6.91
N GLY A 105 -4.66 -15.50 6.81
CA GLY A 105 -4.34 -14.08 6.92
C GLY A 105 -4.99 -13.21 5.84
N ALA A 106 -4.87 -11.91 6.02
CA ALA A 106 -5.35 -10.89 5.11
C ALA A 106 -4.31 -9.75 5.03
N LEU A 107 -4.75 -8.50 4.84
CA LEU A 107 -3.86 -7.35 4.67
C LEU A 107 -2.88 -7.16 5.84
N LYS A 108 -3.31 -7.45 7.07
CA LYS A 108 -2.47 -7.40 8.26
C LYS A 108 -1.29 -8.37 8.17
N GLU A 109 -1.59 -9.63 7.89
CA GLU A 109 -0.58 -10.68 7.81
C GLU A 109 0.31 -10.49 6.57
N PHE A 110 -0.26 -9.99 5.47
CA PHE A 110 0.51 -9.59 4.30
C PHE A 110 1.51 -8.47 4.66
N ARG A 111 1.07 -7.44 5.40
CA ARG A 111 1.98 -6.39 5.89
C ARG A 111 3.12 -6.97 6.73
N GLN A 112 2.79 -7.76 7.76
CA GLN A 112 3.76 -8.24 8.74
C GLN A 112 4.75 -9.27 8.18
N TYR A 113 4.27 -10.18 7.33
CA TYR A 113 5.04 -11.35 6.91
C TYR A 113 5.54 -11.28 5.46
N VAL A 114 5.11 -10.28 4.69
CA VAL A 114 5.58 -10.05 3.31
C VAL A 114 6.18 -8.66 3.12
N LEU A 115 5.50 -7.60 3.56
CA LEU A 115 5.97 -6.24 3.28
C LEU A 115 7.07 -5.80 4.25
N GLU A 116 6.92 -6.04 5.55
CA GLU A 116 7.88 -5.60 6.59
C GLU A 116 9.16 -6.46 6.62
N VAL A 117 9.20 -7.59 5.88
CA VAL A 117 10.36 -8.49 5.81
C VAL A 117 11.32 -8.08 4.69
N ASP A 118 12.58 -8.49 4.83
CA ASP A 118 13.63 -8.31 3.81
C ASP A 118 13.72 -6.88 3.21
N ASN A 119 13.45 -5.85 4.03
CA ASN A 119 13.45 -4.46 3.59
C ASN A 119 12.51 -4.19 2.39
N TYR A 120 11.26 -4.64 2.49
CA TYR A 120 10.21 -4.45 1.48
C TYR A 120 10.50 -5.11 0.12
N LYS A 121 11.41 -6.09 0.06
CA LYS A 121 11.86 -6.75 -1.18
C LYS A 121 10.74 -7.34 -2.04
N HIS A 122 9.61 -7.72 -1.44
CA HIS A 122 8.48 -8.33 -2.15
C HIS A 122 7.48 -7.30 -2.70
N TRP A 123 7.77 -6.01 -2.58
CA TRP A 123 6.97 -4.92 -3.13
C TRP A 123 7.70 -4.18 -4.27
N PRO A 124 7.02 -3.79 -5.37
CA PRO A 124 5.63 -4.14 -5.74
C PRO A 124 5.50 -5.49 -6.45
N ILE A 125 6.62 -6.13 -6.78
CA ILE A 125 6.68 -7.44 -7.44
C ILE A 125 7.26 -8.43 -6.45
N THR A 126 6.60 -9.58 -6.27
CA THR A 126 7.11 -10.61 -5.37
C THR A 126 8.47 -11.14 -5.87
N GLN A 127 9.29 -11.47 -4.89
CA GLN A 127 10.61 -12.09 -5.07
C GLN A 127 10.67 -13.42 -4.31
N GLY A 128 9.50 -14.01 -4.00
CA GLY A 128 9.41 -15.38 -3.48
C GLY A 128 9.91 -16.37 -4.52
N ALA A 129 10.32 -17.55 -4.07
CA ALA A 129 10.91 -18.53 -4.98
C ALA A 129 9.87 -19.16 -5.92
N THR A 130 8.64 -19.35 -5.44
CA THR A 130 7.57 -20.02 -6.19
C THR A 130 6.75 -19.06 -7.02
N ASP A 131 6.60 -17.82 -6.58
CA ASP A 131 5.74 -16.83 -7.21
C ASP A 131 6.52 -15.65 -7.82
N LYS A 132 7.85 -15.76 -7.96
CA LYS A 132 8.71 -14.68 -8.48
C LYS A 132 8.13 -14.03 -9.73
N GLY A 133 7.98 -12.70 -9.68
CA GLY A 133 7.49 -11.92 -10.83
C GLY A 133 5.99 -11.60 -10.78
N GLU A 134 5.22 -12.22 -9.88
CA GLU A 134 3.82 -11.84 -9.66
C GLU A 134 3.71 -10.41 -9.07
N SER A 135 2.69 -9.67 -9.48
CA SER A 135 2.50 -8.27 -9.08
C SER A 135 1.65 -8.16 -7.82
N ASN A 136 2.29 -7.85 -6.68
CA ASN A 136 1.60 -7.51 -5.44
C ASN A 136 0.78 -6.22 -5.56
N ALA A 137 1.29 -5.22 -6.29
CA ALA A 137 0.54 -4.00 -6.56
C ALA A 137 -0.79 -4.28 -7.30
N ALA A 138 -0.77 -5.17 -8.30
CA ALA A 138 -1.98 -5.53 -9.04
C ALA A 138 -2.99 -6.30 -8.18
N LYS A 139 -2.51 -7.20 -7.31
CA LYS A 139 -3.36 -7.94 -6.37
C LYS A 139 -4.02 -7.01 -5.35
N VAL A 140 -3.25 -6.12 -4.73
CA VAL A 140 -3.78 -5.11 -3.81
C VAL A 140 -4.79 -4.21 -4.53
N ALA A 141 -4.45 -3.65 -5.70
CA ALA A 141 -5.36 -2.82 -6.48
C ALA A 141 -6.67 -3.55 -6.80
N GLY A 142 -6.58 -4.81 -7.25
CA GLY A 142 -7.74 -5.63 -7.58
C GLY A 142 -8.67 -5.84 -6.39
N ASP A 143 -8.12 -6.15 -5.21
CA ASP A 143 -8.93 -6.33 -4.01
C ASP A 143 -9.58 -5.02 -3.55
N LEU A 144 -8.85 -3.90 -3.60
CA LEU A 144 -9.37 -2.58 -3.26
C LEU A 144 -10.54 -2.15 -4.17
N THR A 145 -10.49 -2.49 -5.45
CA THR A 145 -11.53 -2.09 -6.41
C THR A 145 -12.68 -3.10 -6.53
N LYS A 146 -12.47 -4.38 -6.21
CA LYS A 146 -13.46 -5.44 -6.47
C LYS A 146 -14.08 -6.04 -5.21
N ASN A 147 -13.36 -6.10 -4.10
CA ASN A 147 -13.83 -6.80 -2.90
C ASN A 147 -14.45 -5.85 -1.86
N LEU A 148 -14.40 -4.55 -2.11
CA LEU A 148 -14.92 -3.50 -1.23
C LEU A 148 -16.21 -2.90 -1.77
N THR A 149 -17.11 -2.53 -0.87
CA THR A 149 -18.28 -1.71 -1.22
C THR A 149 -17.86 -0.28 -1.59
N HIS A 150 -18.78 0.51 -2.14
CA HIS A 150 -18.52 1.91 -2.44
C HIS A 150 -18.06 2.71 -1.19
N ASP A 151 -18.74 2.54 -0.06
CA ASP A 151 -18.39 3.25 1.18
C ASP A 151 -17.04 2.80 1.74
N GLU A 152 -16.73 1.50 1.65
CA GLU A 152 -15.42 0.96 2.05
C GLU A 152 -14.30 1.50 1.16
N LYS A 153 -14.54 1.64 -0.14
CA LYS A 153 -13.60 2.28 -1.08
C LYS A 153 -13.33 3.73 -0.69
N THR A 154 -14.36 4.50 -0.34
CA THR A 154 -14.19 5.89 0.11
C THR A 154 -13.32 5.97 1.37
N ILE A 155 -13.52 5.07 2.34
CA ILE A 155 -12.67 5.01 3.55
C ILE A 155 -11.22 4.70 3.18
N VAL A 156 -10.99 3.68 2.36
CA VAL A 156 -9.65 3.26 1.96
C VAL A 156 -8.94 4.31 1.12
N ALA A 157 -9.65 4.93 0.18
CA ALA A 157 -9.14 6.03 -0.64
C ALA A 157 -8.63 7.18 0.25
N GLY A 158 -9.40 7.58 1.27
CA GLY A 158 -8.98 8.59 2.22
C GLY A 158 -7.76 8.19 3.06
N LEU A 159 -7.66 6.91 3.46
CA LEU A 159 -6.48 6.41 4.18
C LEU A 159 -5.23 6.39 3.30
N LEU A 160 -5.37 5.94 2.05
CA LEU A 160 -4.29 5.87 1.07
C LEU A 160 -3.73 7.27 0.77
N ALA A 161 -4.60 8.24 0.52
CA ALA A 161 -4.20 9.63 0.29
C ALA A 161 -3.41 10.19 1.49
N ARG A 162 -3.95 10.07 2.71
CA ARG A 162 -3.28 10.53 3.93
C ARG A 162 -1.90 9.90 4.14
N THR A 163 -1.76 8.60 3.84
CA THR A 163 -0.49 7.89 4.02
C THR A 163 0.59 8.29 3.01
N ILE A 164 0.19 8.67 1.80
CA ILE A 164 1.11 9.00 0.71
C ILE A 164 1.48 10.49 0.70
N GLU A 165 0.60 11.36 1.18
CA GLU A 165 0.89 12.79 1.37
C GLU A 165 1.95 13.07 2.45
N GLY A 166 2.46 12.05 3.14
CA GLY A 166 3.45 12.23 4.21
C GLY A 166 2.87 12.89 5.45
N GLY A 167 1.54 12.82 5.65
CA GLY A 167 0.91 13.18 6.90
C GLY A 167 1.50 12.29 8.00
N GLU A 168 2.37 12.87 8.83
CA GLU A 168 2.91 12.24 10.02
C GLU A 168 1.80 11.43 10.69
N VAL A 169 2.00 10.11 10.78
CA VAL A 169 1.11 9.21 11.53
C VAL A 169 1.28 9.57 12.99
N ILE A 170 0.64 10.67 13.41
CA ILE A 170 0.41 10.94 14.81
C ILE A 170 -0.39 9.71 15.27
N GLU A 171 0.14 8.99 16.25
CA GLU A 171 -0.55 7.88 16.91
C GLU A 171 -1.82 8.42 17.58
N ILE A 172 -2.88 8.65 16.81
CA ILE A 172 -4.17 9.06 17.36
C ILE A 172 -4.82 7.78 17.88
N ARG A 173 -4.47 7.41 19.11
CA ARG A 173 -5.31 6.56 19.96
C ARG A 173 -6.59 7.33 20.23
N GLY A 174 -7.59 7.08 19.40
CA GLY A 174 -8.96 7.53 19.57
C GLY A 174 -9.25 8.88 18.92
N LEU A 175 -10.29 8.89 18.08
CA LEU A 175 -10.97 10.05 17.49
C LEU A 175 -10.49 10.47 16.08
N PHE A 176 -10.85 9.69 15.05
CA PHE A 176 -10.93 10.22 13.68
C PHE A 176 -12.24 9.78 13.00
N LEU A 177 -13.34 10.42 13.40
CA LEU A 177 -14.64 10.35 12.71
C LEU A 177 -15.15 11.72 12.24
N LEU A 178 -14.36 12.79 12.36
CA LEU A 178 -14.79 14.12 11.94
C LEU A 178 -13.67 14.78 11.17
N LEU A 179 -13.85 14.84 9.85
CA LEU A 179 -13.60 15.98 8.96
C LEU A 179 -13.16 15.50 7.58
N MET A 180 -14.14 15.07 6.78
CA MET A 180 -14.16 15.40 5.36
C MET A 180 -15.59 15.87 5.04
N PRO A 181 -15.83 17.17 4.81
CA PRO A 181 -17.00 17.56 4.02
C PRO A 181 -16.72 17.19 2.56
N PHE A 182 -17.78 16.73 1.89
CA PHE A 182 -17.86 16.27 0.51
C PHE A 182 -17.05 17.11 -0.50
#